data_AF-A0A6L3F357-F1
#
_entry.id   AF-A0A6L3F357-F1
#
_cell.length_a   1.000
_cell.length_b   1.000
_cell.length_c   1.000
_cell.angle_alpha   90.00
_cell.angle_beta   90.00
_cell.angle_gamma   90.00
#
_symmetry.space_group_name_H-M   'P 1'
#
loop_
_entity.id
_entity.type
_entity.pdbx_description
1 polymer ?
#
loop_
_entity_poly.entity_id
_entity_poly.type
_entity_poly.pdbx_seq_one_letter_code
_entity_poly.pdbx_strand_id
1 'polypeptide(L)'
;TETTEEGRLKALQTGPYGRCVYQCDNDVVDNQTVNMQLPNGITAVMIMHGHSHLEGRTMRYDGTRATLRGTFTFAGEALEIHDHYTGYKREVEIPTATSGHGGGDDGIMRSFVATVRGEEKALTNARESLESHLMAFAAEESRLNGTIVDMDKFRKRANGDGAGLG
;
A
#
# COMPACT_ATOMS: atom_id res chain seq x y z
N THR A 1 -12.41 -21.91 10.78
CA THR A 1 -11.96 -22.89 9.77
C THR A 1 -11.17 -23.95 10.48
N GLU A 2 -11.47 -25.22 10.23
CA GLU A 2 -10.70 -26.35 10.75
C GLU A 2 -9.36 -26.40 9.99
N THR A 3 -8.23 -26.39 10.69
CA THR A 3 -6.88 -26.24 10.09
C THR A 3 -6.25 -27.57 9.68
N THR A 4 -6.98 -28.67 9.81
CA THR A 4 -6.57 -30.00 9.34
C THR A 4 -6.45 -30.03 7.81
N GLU A 5 -5.66 -30.96 7.29
CA GLU A 5 -5.53 -31.16 5.83
C GLU A 5 -6.89 -31.45 5.17
N GLU A 6 -7.67 -32.34 5.77
CA GLU A 6 -9.04 -32.67 5.34
C GLU A 6 -9.95 -31.44 5.34
N GLY A 7 -9.87 -30.61 6.39
CA GLY A 7 -10.61 -29.35 6.49
C GLY A 7 -10.26 -28.36 5.38
N ARG A 8 -8.96 -28.24 5.06
CA ARG A 8 -8.47 -27.39 3.95
C ARG A 8 -8.91 -27.91 2.59
N LEU A 9 -8.80 -29.21 2.35
CA LEU A 9 -9.22 -29.82 1.08
C LEU A 9 -10.72 -29.63 0.85
N LYS A 10 -11.54 -29.86 1.87
CA LYS A 10 -12.98 -29.61 1.83
C LYS A 10 -13.29 -28.13 1.54
N ALA A 11 -12.56 -27.20 2.15
CA ALA A 11 -12.73 -25.76 1.93
C ALA A 11 -12.36 -25.33 0.50
N LEU A 12 -11.36 -25.96 -0.13
CA LEU A 12 -11.03 -25.74 -1.54
C LEU A 12 -12.12 -26.29 -2.46
N GLN A 13 -12.60 -27.51 -2.21
CA GLN A 13 -13.56 -28.19 -3.09
C GLN A 13 -14.96 -27.58 -3.04
N THR A 14 -15.40 -27.11 -1.87
CA THR A 14 -16.80 -26.71 -1.65
C THR A 14 -16.96 -25.25 -1.27
N GLY A 15 -15.88 -24.59 -0.88
CA GLY A 15 -15.87 -23.19 -0.49
C GLY A 15 -15.45 -22.25 -1.63
N PRO A 16 -15.36 -20.95 -1.34
CA PRO A 16 -14.97 -19.95 -2.33
C PRO A 16 -13.50 -20.06 -2.76
N TYR A 17 -12.66 -20.75 -1.98
CA TYR A 17 -11.21 -20.74 -2.12
C TYR A 17 -10.64 -21.56 -3.29
N GLY A 18 -11.42 -22.48 -3.87
CA GLY A 18 -11.01 -23.28 -5.04
C GLY A 18 -11.62 -22.83 -6.36
N ARG A 19 -12.37 -21.73 -6.38
CA ARG A 19 -12.99 -21.20 -7.60
C ARG A 19 -11.93 -20.57 -8.50
N CYS A 20 -12.01 -20.83 -9.80
CA CYS A 20 -11.12 -20.18 -10.77
C CYS A 20 -11.42 -18.69 -10.83
N VAL A 21 -10.43 -17.85 -10.50
CA VAL A 21 -10.56 -16.37 -10.45
C VAL A 21 -10.98 -15.73 -11.78
N TYR A 22 -10.77 -16.42 -12.90
CA TYR A 22 -11.15 -15.99 -14.25
C TYR A 22 -12.55 -16.46 -14.68
N GLN A 23 -13.15 -17.39 -13.95
CA GLN A 23 -14.45 -17.99 -14.28
C GLN A 23 -15.45 -17.87 -13.13
N CYS A 24 -15.18 -17.00 -12.16
CA CYS A 24 -16.09 -16.65 -11.10
C CYS A 24 -16.53 -15.19 -11.20
N ASP A 25 -17.40 -14.78 -10.29
CA ASP A 25 -17.90 -13.43 -10.06
C ASP A 25 -16.87 -12.54 -9.34
N ASN A 26 -15.58 -12.66 -9.70
CA ASN A 26 -14.53 -11.83 -9.14
C ASN A 26 -14.64 -10.40 -9.68
N ASP A 27 -14.84 -9.43 -8.79
CA ASP A 27 -14.98 -8.01 -9.08
C ASP A 27 -13.78 -7.16 -8.64
N VAL A 28 -12.70 -7.82 -8.19
CA VAL A 28 -11.45 -7.16 -7.85
C VAL A 28 -10.86 -6.50 -9.09
N VAL A 29 -10.55 -5.21 -8.96
CA VAL A 29 -9.90 -4.44 -10.02
C VAL A 29 -8.51 -4.98 -10.33
N ASP A 30 -8.20 -5.11 -11.62
CA ASP A 30 -6.86 -5.45 -12.11
C ASP A 30 -6.03 -4.22 -12.47
N ASN A 31 -6.67 -3.06 -12.59
CA ASN A 31 -6.03 -1.77 -12.79
C ASN A 31 -6.80 -0.68 -12.05
N GLN A 32 -6.12 0.07 -11.20
CA GLN A 32 -6.71 1.21 -10.49
C GLN A 32 -5.71 2.36 -10.40
N THR A 33 -6.18 3.56 -10.75
CA THR A 33 -5.45 4.80 -10.50
C THR A 33 -6.21 5.63 -9.49
N VAL A 34 -5.57 5.96 -8.37
CA VAL A 34 -6.12 6.79 -7.30
C VAL A 34 -5.36 8.11 -7.27
N ASN A 35 -6.06 9.20 -7.56
CA ASN A 35 -5.53 10.56 -7.49
C ASN A 35 -5.93 11.20 -6.15
N MET A 36 -4.95 11.73 -5.43
CA MET A 36 -5.14 12.29 -4.10
C MET A 36 -4.50 13.67 -4.02
N GLN A 37 -5.15 14.58 -3.29
CA GLN A 37 -4.56 15.85 -2.85
C GLN A 37 -4.47 15.84 -1.33
N LEU A 38 -3.26 16.05 -0.81
CA LEU A 38 -2.99 16.15 0.62
C LEU A 38 -3.32 17.56 1.14
N PRO A 39 -3.54 17.73 2.46
CA PRO A 39 -3.92 19.04 3.03
C PRO A 39 -2.95 20.19 2.77
N ASN A 40 -1.66 19.86 2.54
CA ASN A 40 -0.62 20.84 2.20
C ASN A 40 -0.50 21.10 0.69
N GLY A 41 -1.44 20.62 -0.11
CA GLY A 41 -1.48 20.80 -1.56
C GLY A 41 -0.63 19.82 -2.37
N ILE A 42 0.13 18.93 -1.71
CA ILE A 42 0.89 17.88 -2.41
C ILE A 42 -0.10 16.94 -3.10
N THR A 43 0.16 16.62 -4.37
CA THR A 43 -0.58 15.60 -5.12
C THR A 43 0.13 14.27 -5.03
N ALA A 44 -0.63 13.20 -4.79
CA ALA A 44 -0.15 11.83 -4.85
C ALA A 44 -1.00 11.02 -5.82
N VAL A 45 -0.35 10.19 -6.64
CA VAL A 45 -1.03 9.27 -7.55
C VAL A 45 -0.54 7.87 -7.23
N MET A 46 -1.48 6.98 -6.92
CA MET A 46 -1.20 5.55 -6.76
C MET A 46 -1.76 4.81 -7.96
N ILE A 47 -0.91 4.06 -8.64
CA ILE A 47 -1.28 3.23 -9.79
C ILE A 47 -1.01 1.79 -9.40
N MET A 48 -2.02 0.94 -9.51
CA MET A 48 -1.94 -0.48 -9.23
C MET A 48 -2.31 -1.24 -10.51
N HIS A 49 -1.48 -2.22 -10.87
CA HIS A 49 -1.73 -3.17 -11.94
C HIS A 49 -1.56 -4.58 -11.38
N GLY A 50 -2.59 -5.41 -11.48
CA GLY A 50 -2.59 -6.83 -11.08
C GLY A 50 -2.06 -7.78 -12.16
N HIS A 51 -1.88 -7.29 -13.40
CA HIS A 51 -1.35 -8.08 -14.52
C HIS A 51 -0.28 -7.28 -15.28
N SER A 52 0.96 -7.30 -14.78
CA SER A 52 2.10 -6.63 -15.40
C SER A 52 3.15 -7.64 -15.87
N HIS A 53 3.85 -7.33 -16.98
CA HIS A 53 5.01 -8.13 -17.39
C HIS A 53 6.19 -7.99 -16.40
N LEU A 54 6.24 -6.86 -15.69
CA LEU A 54 7.26 -6.53 -14.70
C LEU A 54 6.56 -6.29 -13.37
N GLU A 55 6.57 -7.34 -12.55
CA GLU A 55 6.10 -7.30 -11.17
C GLU A 55 7.07 -6.50 -10.31
N GLY A 56 6.53 -5.58 -9.51
CA GLY A 56 7.31 -4.78 -8.59
C GLY A 56 6.64 -3.48 -8.20
N ARG A 57 7.38 -2.67 -7.47
CA ARG A 57 6.96 -1.35 -6.99
C ARG A 57 7.90 -0.31 -7.54
N THR A 58 7.35 0.77 -8.06
CA THR A 58 8.11 1.97 -8.40
C THR A 58 7.54 3.15 -7.62
N MET A 59 8.40 4.09 -7.29
CA MET A 59 8.04 5.28 -6.54
C MET A 59 8.81 6.47 -7.09
N ARG A 60 8.15 7.62 -7.16
CA ARG A 60 8.74 8.88 -7.60
C ARG A 60 8.27 10.00 -6.69
N TYR A 61 9.22 10.75 -6.16
CA TYR A 61 8.95 11.94 -5.33
C TYR A 61 9.68 13.11 -5.94
N ASP A 62 8.93 14.07 -6.47
CA ASP A 62 9.48 15.29 -7.04
C ASP A 62 9.46 16.39 -5.97
N GLY A 63 10.65 16.84 -5.59
CA GLY A 63 10.85 18.04 -4.78
C GLY A 63 11.33 19.21 -5.64
N THR A 64 11.43 20.39 -5.05
CA THR A 64 11.95 21.58 -5.76
C THR A 64 13.41 21.42 -6.17
N ARG A 65 14.22 20.76 -5.33
CA ARG A 65 15.67 20.60 -5.54
C ARG A 65 16.06 19.28 -6.22
N ALA A 66 15.29 18.23 -6.03
CA ALA A 66 15.67 16.91 -6.51
C ALA A 66 14.45 16.01 -6.74
N THR A 67 14.66 14.98 -7.56
CA THR A 67 13.72 13.87 -7.75
C THR A 67 14.30 12.62 -7.11
N LEU A 68 13.54 11.98 -6.22
CA LEU A 68 13.84 10.64 -5.70
C LEU A 68 13.06 9.61 -6.53
N ARG A 69 13.74 8.56 -6.99
CA ARG A 69 13.13 7.40 -7.66
C ARG A 69 13.53 6.13 -6.96
N GLY A 70 12.56 5.27 -6.71
CA GLY A 70 12.79 3.91 -6.24
C GLY A 70 12.20 2.92 -7.23
N THR A 71 12.94 1.87 -7.53
CA THR A 71 12.52 0.73 -8.36
C THR A 71 12.80 -0.52 -7.57
N PHE A 72 11.79 -1.34 -7.32
CA PHE A 72 11.88 -2.57 -6.54
C PHE A 72 11.14 -3.66 -7.29
N THR A 73 11.85 -4.34 -8.18
CA THR A 73 11.28 -5.35 -9.09
C THR A 73 12.05 -6.65 -8.97
N PHE A 74 11.50 -7.75 -9.49
CA PHE A 74 12.26 -9.01 -9.56
C PHE A 74 13.52 -8.90 -10.44
N ALA A 75 13.58 -7.92 -11.35
CA ALA A 75 14.71 -7.70 -12.25
C ALA A 75 15.81 -6.84 -11.62
N GLY A 76 15.58 -6.26 -10.44
CA GLY A 76 16.53 -5.42 -9.74
C GLY A 76 15.89 -4.37 -8.86
N GLU A 77 16.69 -3.86 -7.94
CA GLU A 77 16.35 -2.82 -6.99
C GLU A 77 17.29 -1.63 -7.16
N ALA A 78 16.75 -0.40 -7.14
CA ALA A 78 17.53 0.82 -7.24
C ALA A 78 16.83 1.97 -6.51
N LEU A 79 17.62 2.81 -5.84
CA LEU A 79 17.16 4.05 -5.23
C LEU A 79 18.06 5.20 -5.71
N GLU A 80 17.49 6.13 -6.46
CA GLU A 80 18.22 7.18 -7.18
C GLU A 80 17.72 8.56 -6.76
N ILE A 81 18.66 9.48 -6.51
CA ILE A 81 18.38 10.90 -6.24
C ILE A 81 19.01 11.71 -7.37
N HIS A 82 18.18 12.44 -8.11
CA HIS A 82 18.59 13.34 -9.18
C HIS A 82 18.50 14.79 -8.70
N ASP A 83 19.64 15.44 -8.51
CA ASP A 83 19.69 16.86 -8.13
C ASP A 83 19.42 17.74 -9.37
N HIS A 84 18.41 18.61 -9.29
CA HIS A 84 17.94 19.43 -10.40
C HIS A 84 18.90 20.55 -10.78
N TYR A 85 19.75 20.99 -9.84
CA TYR A 85 20.65 22.11 -10.05
C TYR A 85 21.95 21.65 -10.72
N THR A 86 22.53 20.56 -10.22
CA THR A 86 23.81 20.01 -10.70
C THR A 86 23.63 18.99 -11.82
N GLY A 87 22.44 18.38 -11.96
CA GLY A 87 22.20 17.23 -12.81
C GLY A 87 22.83 15.94 -12.30
N TYR A 88 23.51 15.96 -11.14
CA TYR A 88 24.17 14.79 -10.58
C TYR A 88 23.14 13.75 -10.12
N LYS A 89 23.40 12.49 -10.49
CA LYS A 89 22.67 11.33 -10.01
C LYS A 89 23.44 10.66 -8.89
N ARG A 90 22.83 10.58 -7.72
CA ARG A 90 23.32 9.78 -6.60
C ARG A 90 22.51 8.49 -6.51
N GLU A 91 23.19 7.37 -6.57
CA GLU A 91 22.62 6.07 -6.22
C GLU A 91 22.75 5.85 -4.71
N VAL A 92 21.69 5.36 -4.09
CA VAL A 92 21.67 5.00 -2.67
C VAL A 92 21.81 3.48 -2.60
N GLU A 93 22.85 3.04 -1.90
CA GLU A 93 23.11 1.62 -1.71
C GLU A 93 21.97 0.98 -0.90
N ILE A 94 21.40 -0.09 -1.44
CA ILE A 94 20.39 -0.91 -0.79
C ILE A 94 21.10 -2.19 -0.34
N PRO A 95 21.19 -2.46 0.97
CA PRO A 95 21.84 -3.67 1.45
C PRO A 95 21.15 -4.93 0.92
N THR A 96 21.94 -5.89 0.43
CA THR A 96 21.42 -7.18 -0.01
C THR A 96 20.76 -7.91 1.17
N ALA A 97 19.50 -8.29 1.00
CA ALA A 97 18.81 -9.10 1.99
C ALA A 97 19.17 -10.59 1.85
N THR A 98 19.22 -11.28 3.00
CA THR A 98 19.50 -12.73 3.08
C THR A 98 18.24 -13.60 2.96
N SER A 99 17.07 -12.97 2.85
CA SER A 99 15.74 -13.60 2.84
C SER A 99 14.84 -12.99 1.77
N GLY A 100 13.65 -13.58 1.55
CA GLY A 100 12.60 -13.00 0.71
C GLY A 100 12.14 -11.62 1.20
N HIS A 101 11.54 -10.84 0.30
CA HIS A 101 11.05 -9.47 0.55
C HIS A 101 12.11 -8.39 0.85
N GLY A 102 13.34 -8.52 0.34
CA GLY A 102 14.32 -7.43 0.36
C GLY A 102 14.72 -6.96 1.76
N GLY A 103 14.54 -7.80 2.79
CA GLY A 103 14.92 -7.51 4.18
C GLY A 103 13.95 -6.59 4.92
N GLY A 104 12.86 -6.18 4.27
CA GLY A 104 11.81 -5.35 4.86
C GLY A 104 11.13 -6.02 6.05
N ASP A 105 10.82 -7.31 5.94
CA ASP A 105 10.18 -8.10 7.00
C ASP A 105 11.04 -8.12 8.28
N ASP A 106 12.35 -8.37 8.15
CA ASP A 106 13.26 -8.35 9.28
C ASP A 106 13.36 -6.95 9.90
N GLY A 107 13.35 -5.90 9.07
CA GLY A 107 13.35 -4.51 9.53
C GLY A 107 12.12 -4.16 10.35
N ILE A 108 10.94 -4.51 9.86
CA ILE A 108 9.66 -4.31 10.56
C ILE A 108 9.64 -5.08 11.88
N MET A 109 10.04 -6.36 11.87
CA MET A 109 10.04 -7.18 13.08
C MET A 109 11.05 -6.71 14.12
N ARG A 110 12.25 -6.28 13.70
CA ARG A 110 13.23 -5.65 14.61
C ARG A 110 12.67 -4.40 15.27
N SER A 111 12.09 -3.49 14.49
CA SER A 111 11.49 -2.24 15.01
C SER A 111 10.31 -2.52 15.94
N PHE A 112 9.48 -3.52 15.62
CA PHE A 112 8.40 -3.96 16.51
C PHE A 112 8.93 -4.44 17.87
N VAL A 113 9.93 -5.33 17.88
CA VAL A 113 10.52 -5.84 19.13
C VAL A 113 11.17 -4.71 19.94
N ALA A 114 11.94 -3.83 19.30
CA ALA A 114 12.56 -2.67 19.96
C ALA A 114 11.50 -1.74 20.58
N THR A 115 10.41 -1.49 19.86
CA THR A 115 9.29 -0.68 20.35
C THR A 115 8.61 -1.31 21.58
N VAL A 116 8.32 -2.62 21.54
CA VAL A 116 7.70 -3.33 22.67
C VAL A 116 8.62 -3.35 23.90
N ARG A 117 9.94 -3.35 23.69
CA ARG A 117 10.94 -3.24 24.77
C ARG A 117 11.15 -1.81 25.28
N GLY A 118 10.59 -0.80 24.62
CA GLY A 118 10.78 0.61 24.94
C GLY A 118 12.14 1.18 24.49
N GLU A 119 12.84 0.47 23.61
CA GLU A 119 14.13 0.89 23.05
C GLU A 119 13.94 1.93 21.93
N GLU A 120 12.83 1.84 21.21
CA GLU A 120 12.46 2.73 20.11
C GLU A 120 11.01 3.21 20.21
N LYS A 121 10.68 4.31 19.53
CA LYS A 121 9.29 4.72 19.34
C LYS A 121 8.72 4.05 18.11
N ALA A 122 7.45 3.66 18.18
CA ALA A 122 6.73 3.14 17.02
C ALA A 122 6.77 4.15 15.87
N LEU A 123 7.25 3.72 14.70
CA LEU A 123 7.23 4.53 13.48
C LEU A 123 5.81 4.72 12.94
N THR A 124 4.96 3.72 13.15
CA THR A 124 3.52 3.80 12.84
C THR A 124 2.71 3.34 14.03
N ASN A 125 1.68 4.11 14.39
CA ASN A 125 0.72 3.74 15.41
C ASN A 125 -0.63 3.33 14.80
N ALA A 126 -1.51 2.75 15.62
CA ALA A 126 -2.81 2.25 15.17
C ALA A 126 -3.66 3.31 14.45
N ARG A 127 -3.53 4.59 14.78
CA ARG A 127 -4.29 5.69 14.15
C ARG A 127 -3.76 5.98 12.74
N GLU A 128 -2.46 5.90 12.53
CA GLU A 128 -1.86 6.03 11.20
C GLU A 128 -2.19 4.82 10.33
N SER A 129 -2.20 3.61 10.90
CA SER A 129 -2.69 2.43 10.18
C SER A 129 -4.17 2.53 9.83
N LEU A 130 -5.01 3.06 10.73
CA LEU A 130 -6.43 3.30 10.43
C LEU A 130 -6.59 4.26 9.25
N GLU A 131 -5.79 5.33 9.20
CA GLU A 131 -5.86 6.32 8.13
C GLU A 131 -5.62 5.71 6.74
N SER A 132 -4.65 4.82 6.59
CA SER A 132 -4.41 4.15 5.30
C SER A 132 -5.57 3.25 4.87
N HIS A 133 -6.28 2.63 5.82
CA HIS A 133 -7.49 1.86 5.53
C HIS A 133 -8.65 2.77 5.11
N LEU A 134 -8.83 3.92 5.78
CA LEU A 134 -9.84 4.91 5.41
C LEU A 134 -9.60 5.45 4.00
N MET A 135 -8.34 5.70 3.63
CA MET A 135 -7.98 6.10 2.26
C MET A 135 -8.34 5.02 1.23
N ALA A 136 -8.10 3.74 1.53
CA ALA A 136 -8.48 2.64 0.66
C ALA A 136 -10.01 2.55 0.48
N PHE A 137 -10.79 2.67 1.56
CA PHE A 137 -12.24 2.67 1.48
C PHE A 137 -12.81 3.90 0.75
N ALA A 138 -12.19 5.08 0.94
CA ALA A 138 -12.56 6.27 0.20
C ALA A 138 -12.28 6.14 -1.31
N ALA A 139 -11.14 5.53 -1.67
CA ALA A 139 -10.83 5.22 -3.07
C ALA A 139 -11.86 4.27 -3.69
N GLU A 140 -12.33 3.28 -2.92
CA GLU A 140 -13.38 2.37 -3.36
C GLU A 140 -14.76 3.04 -3.49
N GLU A 141 -15.14 3.90 -2.53
CA GLU A 141 -16.36 4.69 -2.63
C GLU A 141 -16.33 5.62 -3.85
N SER A 142 -15.16 6.23 -4.11
CA SER A 142 -14.92 7.04 -5.31
C SER A 142 -15.09 6.23 -6.58
N ARG A 143 -14.53 5.02 -6.65
CA ARG A 143 -14.62 4.10 -7.79
C ARG A 143 -16.07 3.70 -8.09
N LEU A 144 -16.81 3.30 -7.07
CA LEU A 144 -18.19 2.80 -7.23
C LEU A 144 -19.16 3.92 -7.64
N ASN A 145 -18.95 5.14 -7.13
CA ASN A 145 -19.86 6.26 -7.35
C ASN A 145 -19.42 7.23 -8.45
N GLY A 146 -18.18 7.15 -8.93
CA GLY A 146 -17.62 8.10 -9.89
C GLY A 146 -17.49 9.52 -9.31
N THR A 147 -17.17 9.65 -8.02
CA THR A 147 -17.16 10.94 -7.30
C THR A 147 -15.83 11.23 -6.63
N ILE A 148 -15.58 12.50 -6.32
CA ILE A 148 -14.47 12.92 -5.47
C ILE A 148 -14.89 12.76 -4.01
N VAL A 149 -14.09 12.03 -3.22
CA VAL A 149 -14.33 11.83 -1.79
C VAL A 149 -13.53 12.85 -0.98
N ASP A 150 -14.24 13.62 -0.16
CA ASP A 150 -13.65 14.49 0.85
C ASP A 150 -13.31 13.67 2.09
N MET A 151 -12.02 13.56 2.39
CA MET A 151 -11.54 12.69 3.47
C MET A 151 -12.00 13.14 4.86
N ASP A 152 -12.21 14.43 5.12
CA ASP A 152 -12.69 14.90 6.42
C ASP A 152 -14.15 14.51 6.63
N LYS A 153 -14.98 14.64 5.59
CA LYS A 153 -16.37 14.16 5.62
C LYS A 153 -16.43 12.64 5.72
N PHE A 154 -15.56 11.93 4.99
CA PHE A 154 -15.47 10.47 5.01
C PHE A 154 -15.12 9.96 6.41
N ARG A 155 -14.09 10.51 7.06
CA ARG A 155 -13.68 10.16 8.43
C ARG A 155 -14.82 10.34 9.44
N LYS A 156 -15.52 11.48 9.41
CA LYS A 156 -16.67 11.74 10.31
C LYS A 156 -17.78 10.72 10.12
N ARG A 157 -18.09 10.35 8.88
CA ARG A 157 -19.09 9.32 8.59
C ARG A 157 -18.64 7.94 9.07
N ALA A 158 -17.39 7.56 8.80
CA ALA A 158 -16.84 6.26 9.19
C ALA A 158 -16.74 6.08 10.72
N ASN A 159 -16.50 7.15 11.47
CA ASN A 159 -16.43 7.12 12.93
C ASN A 159 -17.81 7.17 13.62
N GLY A 160 -18.91 7.30 12.87
CA GLY A 160 -20.26 7.41 13.43
C GLY A 160 -20.63 8.82 13.94
N ASP A 161 -19.73 9.80 13.83
CA ASP A 161 -19.96 11.19 14.24
C ASP A 161 -20.91 11.97 13.30
N GLY A 162 -21.33 11.34 12.19
CA GLY A 162 -22.27 11.87 11.21
C GLY A 162 -23.72 11.43 11.37
N ALA A 163 -24.04 10.55 12.34
CA ALA A 163 -25.42 10.11 12.61
C ALA A 163 -26.14 11.10 13.54
N GLY A 164 -26.29 12.35 13.08
CA GLY A 164 -27.35 13.21 13.60
C GLY A 164 -28.66 12.73 13.01
N LEU A 165 -29.51 12.11 13.85
CA LEU A 165 -30.91 11.88 13.55
C LEU A 165 -31.56 13.22 13.16
N GLY A 166 -32.01 13.30 11.91
CA GLY A 166 -32.89 14.33 11.37
C GLY A 166 -33.95 13.67 10.52
#